data_AF-A0A0L8FR25-F1
#
_entry.id   AF-A0A0L8FR25-F1
#
_cell.length_a   1.000
_cell.length_b   1.000
_cell.length_c   1.000
_cell.angle_alpha   90.00
_cell.angle_beta   90.00
_cell.angle_gamma   90.00
#
_symmetry.space_group_name_H-M   'P 1'
#
loop_
_entity.id
_entity.type
_entity.pdbx_description
1 polymer ?
#
loop_
_entity_poly.entity_id
_entity_poly.type
_entity_poly.pdbx_seq_one_letter_code
_entity_poly.pdbx_strand_id
1 'polypeptide(L)'
;MSLSRNLVTVINLGRMGFLAAADLQKRYAREHLDFLAGKPGAISRNVILLVEHDPVYTTGFRTKTYTEEEAQRLKSLGADFYRTNRGGMITFHGPGQLVAYPILNLLQFRPSVKWYVSSLEATLIKTCANWGIAAKTTVDTGVWVEDRKIGAIGIHTRRYVTTHGISLNCNPELSWFKFIIPCELKGKSVTSISQEINQEISIKDVTKSFLESFSEVFNCSIETSMLEKHEHIFIPHQTTFSSQNASATTTPTPATSTEFASKTIVPPETLYRLPSKEKETPVDRQIPMW
;
A
#
# COMPACT_ATOMS: atom_id res chain seq x y z
N MET A 1 36.17 -2.66 15.14
CA MET A 1 35.07 -3.63 15.33
C MET A 1 34.06 -3.38 14.22
N SER A 2 33.85 -4.34 13.32
CA SER A 2 32.76 -4.26 12.35
C SER A 2 31.45 -4.31 13.14
N LEU A 3 30.71 -3.21 13.23
CA LEU A 3 29.36 -3.23 13.75
C LEU A 3 28.56 -4.17 12.85
N SER A 4 27.98 -5.23 13.42
CA SER A 4 27.14 -6.16 12.67
C SER A 4 26.02 -5.37 11.97
N ARG A 5 26.01 -5.39 10.63
CA ARG A 5 24.96 -4.76 9.84
C ARG A 5 23.61 -5.38 10.22
N ASN A 6 22.56 -4.55 10.32
CA ASN A 6 21.21 -5.06 10.50
C ASN A 6 20.85 -6.01 9.37
N LEU A 7 20.26 -7.15 9.69
CA LEU A 7 19.74 -8.07 8.71
C LEU A 7 18.35 -7.61 8.25
N VAL A 8 18.12 -7.63 6.94
CA VAL A 8 16.84 -7.36 6.31
C VAL A 8 16.52 -8.51 5.36
N THR A 9 15.46 -9.25 5.65
CA THR A 9 15.03 -10.39 4.83
C THR A 9 14.16 -9.92 3.68
N VAL A 10 14.47 -10.34 2.46
CA VAL A 10 13.67 -10.07 1.27
C VAL A 10 12.65 -11.17 1.06
N ILE A 11 11.42 -10.75 0.83
CA ILE A 11 10.27 -11.61 0.57
C ILE A 11 9.65 -11.15 -0.74
N ASN A 12 9.75 -11.99 -1.77
CA ASN A 12 9.09 -11.73 -3.04
C ASN A 12 7.68 -12.34 -3.01
N LEU A 13 6.67 -11.47 -3.02
CA LEU A 13 5.26 -11.85 -3.00
C LEU A 13 4.70 -12.14 -4.40
N GLY A 14 5.49 -11.89 -5.45
CA GLY A 14 5.03 -11.94 -6.83
C GLY A 14 3.95 -10.90 -7.09
N ARG A 15 2.94 -11.29 -7.86
CA ARG A 15 1.79 -10.44 -8.19
C ARG A 15 0.59 -10.76 -7.30
N MET A 16 0.00 -9.74 -6.68
CA MET A 16 -1.23 -9.92 -5.88
C MET A 16 -2.03 -8.64 -5.68
N GLY A 17 -3.30 -8.80 -5.29
CA GLY A 17 -4.16 -7.69 -4.88
C GLY A 17 -3.64 -6.92 -3.67
N PHE A 18 -3.96 -5.63 -3.62
CA PHE A 18 -3.43 -4.69 -2.62
C PHE A 18 -3.69 -5.11 -1.17
N LEU A 19 -4.91 -5.57 -0.85
CA LEU A 19 -5.27 -5.93 0.53
C LEU A 19 -4.48 -7.13 1.07
N ALA A 20 -4.20 -8.13 0.23
CA ALA A 20 -3.42 -9.30 0.63
C ALA A 20 -1.99 -8.90 1.07
N ALA A 21 -1.34 -8.01 0.31
CA ALA A 21 -0.05 -7.44 0.68
C ALA A 21 -0.16 -6.53 1.92
N ALA A 22 -1.20 -5.71 2.03
CA ALA A 22 -1.42 -4.86 3.20
C ALA A 22 -1.56 -5.67 4.49
N ASP A 23 -2.18 -6.86 4.43
CA ASP A 23 -2.30 -7.74 5.59
C ASP A 23 -0.97 -8.40 5.96
N LEU A 24 -0.11 -8.72 4.99
CA LEU A 24 1.27 -9.12 5.25
C LEU A 24 2.07 -8.00 5.94
N GLN A 25 1.95 -6.76 5.46
CA GLN A 25 2.59 -5.61 6.12
C GLN A 25 2.16 -5.47 7.59
N LYS A 26 0.85 -5.58 7.86
CA LYS A 26 0.31 -5.52 9.23
C LYS A 26 0.84 -6.63 10.12
N ARG A 27 1.04 -7.84 9.59
CA ARG A 27 1.60 -8.98 10.32
C ARG A 27 3.04 -8.71 10.75
N TYR A 28 3.92 -8.36 9.83
CA TYR A 28 5.32 -8.03 10.16
C TYR A 28 5.43 -6.80 11.07
N ALA A 29 4.61 -5.78 10.86
CA ALA A 29 4.57 -4.62 11.76
C ALA A 29 4.13 -5.01 13.18
N ARG A 30 3.21 -5.99 13.31
CA ARG A 30 2.79 -6.51 14.62
C ARG A 30 3.91 -7.26 15.33
N GLU A 31 4.73 -8.03 14.61
CA GLU A 31 5.92 -8.69 15.20
C GLU A 31 6.84 -7.66 15.88
N HIS A 32 7.17 -6.56 15.20
CA HIS A 32 7.96 -5.48 15.78
C HIS A 32 7.28 -4.83 16.99
N LEU A 33 5.97 -4.55 16.91
CA LEU A 33 5.24 -3.91 18.01
C LEU A 33 5.14 -4.82 19.24
N ASP A 34 5.00 -6.12 19.03
CA ASP A 34 4.98 -7.13 20.09
C ASP A 34 6.34 -7.27 20.76
N PHE A 35 7.43 -7.22 19.99
CA PHE A 35 8.80 -7.14 20.50
C PHE A 35 9.01 -5.88 21.34
N LEU A 36 8.61 -4.70 20.83
CA LEU A 36 8.72 -3.43 21.56
C LEU A 36 7.85 -3.37 22.82
N ALA A 37 6.81 -4.19 22.91
CA ALA A 37 5.98 -4.32 24.10
C ALA A 37 6.52 -5.35 25.11
N GLY A 38 7.65 -6.01 24.82
CA GLY A 38 8.25 -7.01 25.69
C GLY A 38 7.44 -8.31 25.77
N LYS A 39 6.65 -8.65 24.75
CA LYS A 39 5.88 -9.90 24.76
C LYS A 39 6.83 -11.11 24.72
N PRO A 40 6.61 -12.14 25.57
CA PRO A 40 7.45 -13.34 25.58
C PRO A 40 7.52 -13.99 24.19
N GLY A 41 8.73 -14.34 23.75
CA GLY A 41 8.98 -15.00 22.46
C GLY A 41 8.81 -14.12 21.22
N ALA A 42 8.47 -12.83 21.36
CA ALA A 42 8.37 -11.93 20.21
C ALA A 42 9.75 -11.61 19.63
N ILE A 43 9.82 -11.51 18.31
CA ILE A 43 11.03 -11.21 17.55
C ILE A 43 10.81 -9.97 16.68
N SER A 44 11.87 -9.17 16.50
CA SER A 44 11.84 -7.99 15.64
C SER A 44 12.63 -8.26 14.37
N ARG A 45 11.96 -8.81 13.35
CA ARG A 45 12.55 -9.14 12.05
C ARG A 45 12.27 -8.05 11.03
N ASN A 46 13.32 -7.41 10.52
CA ASN A 46 13.18 -6.45 9.43
C ASN A 46 12.98 -7.18 8.12
N VAL A 47 11.99 -6.77 7.34
CA VAL A 47 11.71 -7.36 6.03
C VAL A 47 11.50 -6.30 4.95
N ILE A 48 11.78 -6.65 3.70
CA ILE A 48 11.28 -5.94 2.53
C ILE A 48 10.35 -6.88 1.78
N LEU A 49 9.08 -6.51 1.69
CA LEU A 49 8.13 -7.18 0.83
C LEU A 49 8.22 -6.57 -0.57
N LEU A 50 8.61 -7.36 -1.57
CA LEU A 50 8.57 -6.97 -2.96
C LEU A 50 7.30 -7.51 -3.59
N VAL A 51 6.53 -6.66 -4.26
CA VAL A 51 5.25 -7.02 -4.84
C VAL A 51 5.00 -6.23 -6.11
N GLU A 52 4.30 -6.87 -7.04
CA GLU A 52 3.63 -6.23 -8.16
C GLU A 52 2.12 -6.28 -7.87
N HIS A 53 1.41 -5.18 -8.05
CA HIS A 53 -0.03 -5.15 -7.78
C HIS A 53 -0.86 -5.36 -9.04
N ASP A 54 -2.02 -5.98 -8.87
CA ASP A 54 -3.12 -5.76 -9.80
C ASP A 54 -3.49 -4.27 -9.84
N PRO A 55 -4.04 -3.75 -10.95
CA PRO A 55 -4.36 -2.33 -11.08
C PRO A 55 -5.16 -1.82 -9.87
N VAL A 56 -4.61 -0.83 -9.18
CA VAL A 56 -5.20 -0.30 -7.95
C VAL A 56 -4.86 1.17 -7.75
N TYR A 57 -5.87 1.95 -7.39
CA TYR A 57 -5.69 3.29 -6.86
C TYR A 57 -5.72 3.26 -5.33
N THR A 58 -4.76 3.93 -4.71
CA THR A 58 -4.76 4.10 -3.25
C THR A 58 -4.72 5.56 -2.90
N THR A 59 -5.48 5.97 -1.88
CA THR A 59 -5.41 7.33 -1.33
C THR A 59 -4.75 7.33 0.03
N GLY A 60 -3.84 8.28 0.27
CA GLY A 60 -3.22 8.48 1.57
C GLY A 60 -4.09 9.26 2.56
N PHE A 61 -3.54 9.50 3.75
CA PHE A 61 -4.22 10.18 4.85
C PHE A 61 -4.51 11.66 4.57
N ARG A 62 -3.70 12.32 3.72
CA ARG A 62 -3.81 13.76 3.44
C ARG A 62 -4.95 14.10 2.47
N THR A 63 -5.61 13.11 1.88
CA THR A 63 -6.69 13.31 0.91
C THR A 63 -8.07 13.10 1.55
N LYS A 64 -8.58 14.15 2.20
CA LYS A 64 -10.01 14.28 2.56
C LYS A 64 -10.94 14.51 1.34
N THR A 65 -10.43 14.37 0.12
CA THR A 65 -11.02 15.04 -1.07
C THR A 65 -11.37 14.12 -2.24
N TYR A 66 -11.14 12.81 -2.16
CA TYR A 66 -11.69 11.88 -3.16
C TYR A 66 -13.11 11.50 -2.73
N THR A 67 -14.12 11.89 -3.52
CA THR A 67 -15.52 11.55 -3.27
C THR A 67 -15.80 10.09 -3.58
N GLU A 68 -16.97 9.59 -3.21
CA GLU A 68 -17.33 8.20 -3.52
C GLU A 68 -17.59 8.02 -5.02
N GLU A 69 -18.13 9.04 -5.69
CA GLU A 69 -18.34 9.04 -7.14
C GLU A 69 -17.01 8.92 -7.89
N GLU A 70 -15.97 9.63 -7.44
CA GLU A 70 -14.64 9.55 -8.02
C GLU A 70 -14.00 8.16 -7.78
N ALA A 71 -14.21 7.59 -6.59
CA ALA A 71 -13.77 6.22 -6.32
C ALA A 71 -14.49 5.21 -7.23
N GLN A 72 -15.79 5.36 -7.47
CA GLN A 72 -16.56 4.52 -8.39
C GLN A 72 -16.12 4.70 -9.85
N ARG A 73 -15.83 5.93 -10.27
CA ARG A 73 -15.27 6.23 -11.61
C ARG A 73 -13.93 5.53 -11.83
N LEU A 74 -13.05 5.53 -10.83
CA LEU A 74 -11.77 4.84 -10.92
C LEU A 74 -11.95 3.31 -10.94
N LYS A 75 -12.90 2.79 -10.16
CA LYS A 75 -13.25 1.36 -10.18
C LYS A 75 -13.80 0.89 -11.51
N SER A 76 -14.60 1.71 -12.20
CA SER A 76 -15.17 1.34 -13.50
C SER A 76 -14.12 1.23 -14.63
N LEU A 77 -12.89 1.71 -14.41
CA LEU A 77 -11.75 1.50 -15.31
C LEU A 77 -11.14 0.09 -15.19
N GLY A 78 -11.59 -0.74 -14.23
CA GLY A 78 -11.03 -2.06 -13.98
C GLY A 78 -9.89 -2.09 -12.97
N ALA A 79 -9.75 -1.04 -12.15
CA ALA A 79 -8.80 -0.98 -11.04
C ALA A 79 -9.51 -1.04 -9.70
N ASP A 80 -8.87 -1.62 -8.69
CA ASP A 80 -9.32 -1.51 -7.31
C ASP A 80 -9.17 -0.07 -6.79
N PHE A 81 -9.88 0.26 -5.70
CA PHE A 81 -9.70 1.54 -5.00
C PHE A 81 -9.73 1.34 -3.49
N TYR A 82 -8.68 1.79 -2.80
CA TYR A 82 -8.58 1.71 -1.34
C TYR A 82 -8.12 3.01 -0.70
N ARG A 83 -8.75 3.34 0.43
CA ARG A 83 -8.27 4.39 1.34
C ARG A 83 -7.29 3.78 2.31
N THR A 84 -6.16 4.45 2.53
CA THR A 84 -5.04 3.94 3.32
C THR A 84 -4.57 4.97 4.33
N ASN A 85 -3.72 4.56 5.27
CA ASN A 85 -3.13 5.43 6.28
C ASN A 85 -1.73 5.95 5.91
N ARG A 86 -1.23 5.70 4.70
CA ARG A 86 0.08 6.22 4.26
C ARG A 86 0.05 7.73 4.08
N GLY A 87 1.22 8.35 4.19
CA GLY A 87 1.43 9.73 3.76
C GLY A 87 1.21 9.91 2.24
N GLY A 88 1.14 11.17 1.83
CA GLY A 88 0.95 11.55 0.43
C GLY A 88 -0.52 11.49 -0.02
N MET A 89 -0.71 11.68 -1.33
CA MET A 89 -2.01 11.78 -1.98
C MET A 89 -2.42 10.47 -2.67
N ILE A 90 -3.35 10.54 -3.62
CA ILE A 90 -3.68 9.40 -4.47
C ILE A 90 -2.45 8.96 -5.29
N THR A 91 -2.35 7.67 -5.55
CA THR A 91 -1.41 7.10 -6.52
C THR A 91 -2.03 5.87 -7.18
N PHE A 92 -1.42 5.44 -8.28
CA PHE A 92 -1.70 4.17 -8.94
C PHE A 92 -0.56 3.16 -8.69
N HIS A 93 -0.93 1.90 -8.54
CA HIS A 93 -0.04 0.74 -8.65
C HIS A 93 -0.64 -0.26 -9.64
N GLY A 94 0.23 -0.97 -10.36
CA GLY A 94 -0.20 -1.94 -11.35
C GLY A 94 0.97 -2.74 -11.92
N PRO A 95 0.70 -3.60 -12.92
CA PRO A 95 1.73 -4.38 -13.58
C PRO A 95 2.86 -3.50 -14.16
N GLY A 96 4.09 -3.98 -14.09
CA GLY A 96 5.30 -3.27 -14.49
C GLY A 96 5.85 -2.27 -13.48
N GLN A 97 5.23 -2.15 -12.30
CA GLN A 97 5.71 -1.30 -11.21
C GLN A 97 6.28 -2.15 -10.07
N LEU A 98 7.56 -1.93 -9.73
CA LEU A 98 8.16 -2.51 -8.52
C LEU A 98 7.63 -1.77 -7.30
N VAL A 99 6.84 -2.45 -6.47
CA VAL A 99 6.41 -1.93 -5.17
C VAL A 99 7.22 -2.63 -4.09
N ALA A 100 7.82 -1.85 -3.19
CA ALA A 100 8.58 -2.38 -2.07
C ALA A 100 8.06 -1.80 -0.75
N TYR A 101 7.78 -2.68 0.20
CA TYR A 101 7.36 -2.34 1.55
C TYR A 101 8.43 -2.77 2.57
N PRO A 102 9.42 -1.91 2.88
CA PRO A 102 10.31 -2.13 4.00
C PRO A 102 9.52 -1.99 5.31
N ILE A 103 9.32 -3.12 5.98
CA ILE A 103 8.73 -3.20 7.32
C ILE A 103 9.90 -3.34 8.29
N LEU A 104 10.28 -2.20 8.84
CA LEU A 104 11.50 -2.01 9.62
C LEU A 104 11.15 -1.48 11.00
N ASN A 105 11.92 -1.90 11.99
CA ASN A 105 12.02 -1.21 13.27
C ASN A 105 13.14 -0.17 13.19
N LEU A 106 12.80 1.10 12.97
CA LEU A 106 13.79 2.17 12.80
C LEU A 106 14.66 2.39 14.04
N LEU A 107 14.28 1.90 15.22
CA LEU A 107 15.15 1.94 16.41
C LEU A 107 16.42 1.10 16.25
N GLN A 108 16.39 0.08 15.38
CA GLN A 108 17.57 -0.73 15.05
C GLN A 108 18.50 -0.03 14.04
N PHE A 109 17.99 0.97 13.33
CA PHE A 109 18.75 1.75 12.34
C PHE A 109 19.00 3.15 12.88
N ARG A 110 18.07 4.07 12.61
CA ARG A 110 18.06 5.44 13.10
C ARG A 110 16.62 5.86 13.42
N PRO A 111 16.32 6.35 14.64
CA PRO A 111 14.96 6.70 15.07
C PRO A 111 14.50 8.03 14.46
N SER A 112 14.41 8.11 13.13
CA SER A 112 14.03 9.32 12.40
C SER A 112 13.26 8.97 11.13
N VAL A 113 12.01 9.43 11.06
CA VAL A 113 11.15 9.26 9.87
C VAL A 113 11.70 10.05 8.68
N LYS A 114 12.24 11.25 8.93
CA LYS A 114 12.89 12.07 7.89
C LYS A 114 14.09 11.36 7.27
N TRP A 115 14.96 10.77 8.10
CA TRP A 115 16.07 9.95 7.61
C TRP A 115 15.56 8.78 6.78
N TYR A 116 14.54 8.07 7.25
CA TYR A 116 13.97 6.94 6.53
C TYR A 116 13.47 7.33 5.14
N VAL A 117 12.70 8.41 5.03
CA VAL A 117 12.21 8.92 3.73
C VAL A 117 13.36 9.30 2.81
N SER A 118 14.35 10.06 3.31
CA SER A 118 15.52 10.43 2.50
C SER A 118 16.38 9.23 2.08
N SER A 119 16.45 8.17 2.90
CA SER A 119 17.12 6.92 2.55
C SER A 119 16.36 6.14 1.48
N LEU A 120 15.02 6.17 1.49
CA LEU A 120 14.22 5.59 0.39
C LEU A 120 14.41 6.38 -0.91
N GLU A 121 14.44 7.71 -0.86
CA GLU A 121 14.74 8.57 -2.01
C GLU A 121 16.13 8.27 -2.58
N ALA A 122 17.16 8.22 -1.72
CA ALA A 122 18.52 7.91 -2.13
C ALA A 122 18.64 6.49 -2.72
N THR A 123 17.90 5.51 -2.19
CA THR A 123 17.84 4.15 -2.75
C THR A 123 17.31 4.18 -4.18
N LEU A 124 16.20 4.87 -4.43
CA LEU A 124 15.61 4.98 -5.77
C LEU A 124 16.51 5.75 -6.74
N ILE A 125 17.12 6.85 -6.30
CA ILE A 125 18.07 7.63 -7.13
C ILE A 125 19.27 6.77 -7.52
N LYS A 126 19.87 6.05 -6.56
CA LYS A 126 20.99 5.16 -6.84
C LYS A 126 20.59 4.01 -7.75
N THR A 127 19.38 3.46 -7.57
CA THR A 127 18.82 2.46 -8.49
C THR A 127 18.73 3.02 -9.90
N CYS A 128 18.18 4.22 -10.09
CA CYS A 128 18.09 4.88 -11.40
C CYS A 128 19.47 5.15 -12.02
N ALA A 129 20.45 5.56 -11.22
CA ALA A 129 21.81 5.82 -11.70
C ALA A 129 22.47 4.56 -12.30
N ASN A 130 22.18 3.37 -11.76
CA ASN A 130 22.66 2.10 -12.32
C ASN A 130 22.11 1.79 -13.72
N TRP A 131 21.03 2.48 -14.13
CA TRP A 131 20.43 2.42 -15.46
C TRP A 131 20.80 3.63 -16.33
N GLY A 132 21.74 4.47 -15.90
CA GLY A 132 22.12 5.69 -16.62
C GLY A 132 21.11 6.84 -16.51
N ILE A 133 20.14 6.74 -15.60
CA ILE A 133 19.08 7.74 -15.43
C ILE A 133 19.47 8.74 -14.33
N ALA A 134 19.56 10.02 -14.69
CA ALA A 134 19.85 11.11 -13.76
C ALA A 134 18.59 11.54 -12.98
N ALA A 135 18.29 10.81 -11.91
CA ALA A 135 17.14 11.10 -11.04
C ALA A 135 17.49 11.99 -9.84
N LYS A 136 16.51 12.75 -9.34
CA LYS A 136 16.66 13.70 -8.22
C LYS A 136 15.43 13.73 -7.30
N THR A 137 15.59 14.28 -6.10
CA THR A 137 14.46 14.71 -5.26
C THR A 137 14.01 16.11 -5.65
N THR A 138 12.79 16.49 -5.26
CA THR A 138 12.27 17.86 -5.38
C THR A 138 11.55 18.25 -4.09
N VAL A 139 10.88 19.41 -4.08
CA VAL A 139 9.97 19.79 -2.96
C VAL A 139 8.80 18.82 -2.80
N ASP A 140 8.45 18.11 -3.87
CA ASP A 140 7.40 17.09 -3.85
C ASP A 140 8.02 15.70 -3.65
N THR A 141 7.49 14.99 -2.66
CA THR A 141 8.01 13.68 -2.23
C THR A 141 8.02 12.66 -3.38
N GLY A 142 9.14 11.94 -3.45
CA GLY A 142 9.41 10.95 -4.49
C GLY A 142 10.67 11.29 -5.29
N VAL A 143 10.88 10.52 -6.34
CA VAL A 143 12.07 10.63 -7.20
C VAL A 143 11.65 10.94 -8.62
N TRP A 144 12.40 11.84 -9.24
CA TRP A 144 12.02 12.55 -10.45
C TRP A 144 13.15 12.56 -11.47
N VAL A 145 12.81 12.48 -12.75
CA VAL A 145 13.69 12.79 -13.87
C VAL A 145 13.17 14.08 -14.47
N GLU A 146 13.94 15.16 -14.33
CA GLU A 146 13.44 16.53 -14.58
C GLU A 146 12.12 16.78 -13.81
N ASP A 147 11.01 16.99 -14.52
CA ASP A 147 9.66 17.18 -13.96
C ASP A 147 8.76 15.93 -14.09
N ARG A 148 9.35 14.75 -14.32
CA ARG A 148 8.63 13.48 -14.48
C ARG A 148 8.87 12.56 -13.28
N LYS A 149 7.83 12.20 -12.54
CA LYS A 149 7.96 11.28 -11.39
C LYS A 149 8.24 9.87 -11.89
N ILE A 150 9.38 9.30 -11.49
CA ILE A 150 9.76 7.91 -11.80
C ILE A 150 9.49 6.96 -10.63
N GLY A 151 9.52 7.50 -9.40
CA GLY A 151 9.23 6.74 -8.18
C GLY A 151 8.44 7.55 -7.17
N ALA A 152 7.45 6.90 -6.55
CA ALA A 152 6.64 7.48 -5.48
C ALA A 152 7.02 6.89 -4.12
N ILE A 153 6.87 7.71 -3.08
CA ILE A 153 7.14 7.32 -1.69
C ILE A 153 5.94 7.72 -0.86
N GLY A 154 5.38 6.74 -0.15
CA GLY A 154 4.25 6.93 0.74
C GLY A 154 4.37 5.96 1.89
N ILE A 155 4.68 6.48 3.07
CA ILE A 155 4.98 5.68 4.26
C ILE A 155 4.02 5.99 5.39
N HIS A 156 3.86 5.05 6.29
CA HIS A 156 3.25 5.27 7.61
C HIS A 156 4.16 4.66 8.67
N THR A 157 4.28 5.35 9.80
CA THR A 157 5.07 4.88 10.94
C THR A 157 4.25 4.89 12.21
N ARG A 158 4.37 3.84 13.02
CA ARG A 158 3.84 3.80 14.39
C ARG A 158 4.91 3.28 15.32
N ARG A 159 5.28 4.05 16.36
CA ARG A 159 6.37 3.69 17.29
C ARG A 159 7.66 3.30 16.56
N TYR A 160 8.04 4.06 15.54
CA TYR A 160 9.21 3.79 14.67
C TYR A 160 9.16 2.47 13.88
N VAL A 161 8.02 1.79 13.83
CA VAL A 161 7.79 0.65 12.93
C VAL A 161 7.17 1.15 11.63
N THR A 162 7.78 0.83 10.49
CA THR A 162 7.35 1.30 9.16
C THR A 162 6.32 0.36 8.52
N THR A 163 5.44 0.96 7.70
CA THR A 163 4.49 0.29 6.80
C THR A 163 4.38 1.13 5.53
N HIS A 164 3.87 0.52 4.46
CA HIS A 164 3.95 1.01 3.09
C HIS A 164 5.42 1.19 2.67
N GLY A 165 5.74 2.11 1.78
CA GLY A 165 7.10 2.19 1.25
C GLY A 165 7.18 2.98 -0.04
N ILE A 166 7.71 2.33 -1.06
CA ILE A 166 8.01 2.94 -2.36
C ILE A 166 7.33 2.18 -3.48
N SER A 167 7.23 2.87 -4.62
CA SER A 167 6.94 2.27 -5.91
C SER A 167 7.85 2.89 -6.96
N LEU A 168 8.46 2.06 -7.79
CA LEU A 168 9.34 2.45 -8.89
C LEU A 168 8.73 1.97 -10.22
N ASN A 169 8.55 2.89 -11.16
CA ASN A 169 8.00 2.58 -12.47
C ASN A 169 9.09 1.92 -13.34
N CYS A 170 9.06 0.60 -13.49
CA CYS A 170 9.98 -0.13 -14.39
C CYS A 170 9.48 -0.06 -15.84
N ASN A 171 8.29 -0.62 -16.08
CA ASN A 171 7.57 -0.61 -17.35
C ASN A 171 6.03 -0.60 -17.20
N PRO A 172 5.42 0.16 -16.26
CA PRO A 172 3.98 0.14 -16.13
C PRO A 172 3.31 0.86 -17.29
N GLU A 173 2.03 0.56 -17.51
CA GLU A 173 1.20 1.36 -18.41
C GLU A 173 0.96 2.75 -17.78
N LEU A 174 1.64 3.78 -18.29
CA LEU A 174 1.59 5.13 -17.68
C LEU A 174 0.24 5.86 -17.90
N SER A 175 -0.63 5.34 -18.77
CA SER A 175 -1.97 5.90 -19.05
C SER A 175 -2.84 5.95 -17.79
N TRP A 176 -2.66 5.01 -16.85
CA TRP A 176 -3.38 4.94 -15.58
C TRP A 176 -3.22 6.22 -14.73
N PHE A 177 -2.06 6.87 -14.80
CA PHE A 177 -1.83 8.11 -14.04
C PHE A 177 -2.63 9.30 -14.59
N LYS A 178 -3.11 9.26 -15.84
CA LYS A 178 -3.92 10.34 -16.43
C LYS A 178 -5.32 10.44 -15.80
N PHE A 179 -5.78 9.36 -15.16
CA PHE A 179 -7.09 9.35 -14.52
C PHE A 179 -7.08 9.91 -13.11
N ILE A 180 -5.91 10.27 -12.56
CA ILE A 180 -5.80 10.87 -11.23
C ILE A 180 -5.10 12.21 -11.32
N ILE A 181 -5.45 13.13 -10.42
CA ILE A 181 -4.70 14.36 -10.21
C ILE A 181 -4.00 14.23 -8.86
N PRO A 182 -2.72 13.86 -8.81
CA PRO A 182 -1.91 14.13 -7.63
C PRO A 182 -1.75 15.65 -7.57
N CYS A 183 -2.10 16.30 -6.45
CA CYS A 183 -1.95 17.77 -6.34
C CYS A 183 -0.50 18.24 -6.59
N GLU A 184 0.46 17.33 -6.39
CA GLU A 184 1.90 17.48 -6.66
C GLU A 184 2.26 17.54 -8.16
N LEU A 185 1.32 17.30 -9.10
CA LEU A 185 1.59 17.19 -10.54
C LEU A 185 1.11 18.35 -11.41
N LYS A 186 0.76 19.53 -10.88
CA LYS A 186 0.48 20.68 -11.76
C LYS A 186 1.74 21.02 -12.58
N GLY A 187 1.69 20.73 -13.89
CA GLY A 187 2.84 20.90 -14.81
C GLY A 187 3.87 19.77 -14.77
N LYS A 188 3.59 18.67 -14.07
CA LYS A 188 4.51 17.52 -13.96
C LYS A 188 3.84 16.26 -14.49
N SER A 189 4.63 15.30 -14.94
CA SER A 189 4.13 14.03 -15.47
C SER A 189 4.76 12.84 -14.73
N VAL A 190 4.52 11.63 -15.25
CA VAL A 190 5.13 10.39 -14.76
C VAL A 190 5.98 9.78 -15.87
N THR A 191 6.99 9.02 -15.48
CA THR A 191 7.84 8.25 -16.40
C THR A 191 8.17 6.88 -15.83
N SER A 192 8.90 6.08 -16.57
CA SER A 192 9.40 4.76 -16.18
C SER A 192 10.85 4.58 -16.62
N ILE A 193 11.56 3.63 -16.02
CA ILE A 193 12.91 3.26 -16.47
C ILE A 193 12.89 2.95 -17.97
N SER A 194 11.91 2.16 -18.41
CA SER A 194 11.79 1.76 -19.81
C SER A 194 11.62 2.94 -20.76
N GLN A 195 10.83 3.94 -20.37
CA GLN A 195 10.62 5.15 -21.17
C GLN A 195 11.88 6.01 -21.22
N GLU A 196 12.61 6.16 -20.10
CA GLU A 196 13.79 7.02 -20.05
C GLU A 196 14.99 6.46 -20.82
N ILE A 197 15.12 5.13 -20.95
CA ILE A 197 16.23 4.50 -21.69
C ILE A 197 15.81 3.92 -23.05
N ASN A 198 14.53 4.05 -23.42
CA ASN A 198 13.95 3.51 -24.65
C ASN A 198 14.20 2.00 -24.85
N GLN A 199 14.02 1.22 -23.78
CA GLN A 199 14.16 -0.24 -23.76
C GLN A 199 13.15 -0.84 -22.79
N GLU A 200 12.61 -2.03 -23.08
CA GLU A 200 11.72 -2.72 -22.14
C GLU A 200 12.52 -3.29 -20.96
N ILE A 201 12.27 -2.73 -19.76
CA ILE A 201 12.90 -3.12 -18.50
C ILE A 201 11.84 -3.59 -17.51
N SER A 202 11.90 -4.86 -17.14
CA SER A 202 10.96 -5.49 -16.21
C SER A 202 11.34 -5.25 -14.75
N ILE A 203 10.40 -5.53 -13.84
CA ILE A 203 10.65 -5.55 -12.39
C ILE A 203 11.81 -6.50 -12.04
N LYS A 204 11.88 -7.65 -12.72
CA LYS A 204 12.93 -8.66 -12.48
C LYS A 204 14.32 -8.10 -12.75
N ASP A 205 14.47 -7.32 -13.81
CA ASP A 205 15.74 -6.71 -14.20
C ASP A 205 16.19 -5.67 -13.15
N VAL A 206 15.25 -4.91 -12.58
CA VAL A 206 15.53 -3.82 -11.62
C VAL A 206 15.69 -4.32 -10.19
N THR A 207 15.11 -5.47 -9.84
CA THR A 207 15.07 -5.96 -8.45
C THR A 207 16.45 -6.07 -7.82
N LYS A 208 17.44 -6.61 -8.55
CA LYS A 208 18.80 -6.76 -8.03
C LYS A 208 19.44 -5.40 -7.70
N SER A 209 19.42 -4.47 -8.64
CA SER A 209 20.03 -3.14 -8.47
C SER A 209 19.31 -2.31 -7.40
N PHE A 210 18.00 -2.50 -7.23
CA PHE A 210 17.24 -1.93 -6.11
C PHE A 210 17.72 -2.45 -4.76
N LEU A 211 17.84 -3.78 -4.59
CA LEU A 211 18.26 -4.39 -3.32
C LEU A 211 19.71 -4.05 -2.96
N GLU A 212 20.61 -4.01 -3.93
CA GLU A 212 22.00 -3.56 -3.73
C GLU A 212 22.04 -2.09 -3.29
N SER A 213 21.26 -1.22 -3.95
CA SER A 213 21.15 0.19 -3.57
C SER A 213 20.57 0.36 -2.17
N PHE A 214 19.54 -0.42 -1.81
CA PHE A 214 18.95 -0.41 -0.48
C PHE A 214 19.96 -0.86 0.58
N SER A 215 20.66 -1.97 0.33
CA SER A 215 21.70 -2.50 1.24
C SER A 215 22.77 -1.46 1.55
N GLU A 216 23.26 -0.76 0.52
CA GLU A 216 24.27 0.27 0.66
C GLU A 216 23.74 1.49 1.45
N VAL A 217 22.59 2.04 1.04
CA VAL A 217 22.04 3.27 1.63
C VAL A 217 21.60 3.06 3.09
N PHE A 218 21.05 1.90 3.41
CA PHE A 218 20.64 1.56 4.78
C PHE A 218 21.77 0.95 5.61
N ASN A 219 22.95 0.69 5.01
CA ASN A 219 24.06 -0.04 5.60
C ASN A 219 23.61 -1.35 6.29
N CYS A 220 22.85 -2.15 5.54
CA CYS A 220 22.25 -3.38 6.03
C CYS A 220 22.67 -4.59 5.20
N SER A 221 22.60 -5.78 5.79
CA SER A 221 22.77 -7.03 5.07
C SER A 221 21.42 -7.48 4.53
N ILE A 222 21.38 -7.85 3.25
CA ILE A 222 20.19 -8.39 2.61
C ILE A 222 20.31 -9.91 2.56
N GLU A 223 19.30 -10.60 3.08
CA GLU A 223 19.14 -12.03 2.92
C GLU A 223 17.89 -12.29 2.08
N THR A 224 18.05 -12.97 0.95
CA THR A 224 16.90 -13.38 0.16
C THR A 224 16.37 -14.67 0.74
N SER A 225 15.20 -14.63 1.35
CA SER A 225 14.51 -15.88 1.67
C SER A 225 13.93 -16.43 0.37
N MET A 226 14.35 -17.64 0.00
CA MET A 226 13.55 -18.50 -0.85
C MET A 226 12.35 -18.89 0.00
N LEU A 227 11.33 -18.05 0.12
CA LEU A 227 10.13 -18.47 0.81
C LEU A 227 9.56 -19.65 0.04
N GLU A 228 9.66 -20.80 0.68
CA GLU A 228 8.94 -22.02 0.39
C GLU A 228 7.55 -21.65 -0.09
N LYS A 229 7.13 -22.24 -1.22
CA LYS A 229 5.81 -22.11 -1.82
C LYS A 229 4.77 -21.92 -0.72
N HIS A 230 4.22 -20.70 -0.58
CA HIS A 230 3.18 -20.41 0.38
C HIS A 230 1.89 -21.13 -0.03
N GLU A 231 1.78 -22.43 0.26
CA GLU A 231 0.54 -23.22 0.10
C GLU A 231 -0.49 -22.95 1.19
N HIS A 232 -0.22 -22.10 2.19
CA HIS A 232 -1.19 -21.78 3.24
C HIS A 232 -1.28 -20.29 3.54
N ILE A 233 -1.66 -19.48 2.55
CA ILE A 233 -2.40 -18.24 2.83
C ILE A 233 -3.87 -18.63 2.80
N PHE A 234 -4.44 -18.97 3.95
CA PHE A 234 -5.88 -19.10 4.10
C PHE A 234 -6.48 -17.70 3.97
N ILE A 235 -6.90 -17.34 2.76
CA ILE A 235 -7.79 -16.21 2.52
C ILE A 235 -9.20 -16.76 2.77
N PRO A 236 -9.93 -16.32 3.83
CA PRO A 236 -11.33 -16.67 3.95
C PRO A 236 -12.07 -15.94 2.82
N HIS A 237 -12.29 -16.64 1.70
CA HIS A 237 -13.18 -16.14 0.66
C HIS A 237 -14.61 -16.12 1.20
N GLN A 238 -15.27 -15.01 0.86
CA GLN A 238 -16.67 -14.74 1.07
C GLN A 238 -17.54 -15.93 0.67
N THR A 239 -18.53 -16.23 1.50
CA THR A 239 -19.60 -17.18 1.25
C THR A 239 -20.29 -16.86 -0.08
N THR A 240 -19.96 -17.61 -1.14
CA THR A 240 -20.77 -17.66 -2.35
C THR A 240 -21.99 -18.52 -2.06
N PHE A 241 -23.17 -17.91 -2.07
CA PHE A 241 -24.42 -18.64 -2.16
C PHE A 241 -24.43 -19.42 -3.48
N SER A 242 -24.28 -20.73 -3.40
CA SER A 242 -24.54 -21.63 -4.52
C SER A 242 -26.05 -21.79 -4.69
N SER A 243 -26.61 -21.20 -5.74
CA SER A 243 -27.92 -21.60 -6.27
C SER A 243 -27.78 -23.02 -6.84
N GLN A 244 -28.37 -24.01 -6.16
CA GLN A 244 -28.55 -25.33 -6.73
C GLN A 244 -29.62 -25.27 -7.82
N ASN A 245 -29.24 -25.67 -9.04
CA ASN A 245 -30.17 -26.13 -10.06
C ASN A 245 -30.60 -27.55 -9.70
N ALA A 246 -31.90 -27.77 -9.52
CA ALA A 246 -32.52 -29.08 -9.60
C ALA A 246 -33.44 -29.11 -10.82
N SER A 247 -33.10 -29.96 -11.79
CA SER A 247 -33.95 -30.33 -12.91
C SER A 247 -34.88 -31.47 -12.48
N ALA A 248 -36.19 -31.30 -12.63
CA ALA A 248 -37.13 -32.41 -12.79
C ALA A 248 -38.37 -31.93 -13.57
N THR A 249 -38.51 -32.50 -14.77
CA THR A 249 -39.66 -32.41 -15.67
C THR A 249 -40.76 -33.36 -15.20
N THR A 250 -41.99 -32.88 -14.99
CA THR A 250 -43.25 -33.60 -15.29
C THR A 250 -44.44 -32.63 -15.30
N THR A 251 -45.41 -32.99 -16.14
CA THR A 251 -46.55 -32.29 -16.77
C THR A 251 -47.71 -31.77 -15.86
N PRO A 252 -48.68 -30.98 -16.41
CA PRO A 252 -49.50 -30.02 -15.64
C PRO A 252 -50.99 -30.40 -15.35
N THR A 253 -51.68 -29.46 -14.64
CA THR A 253 -53.14 -29.13 -14.51
C THR A 253 -53.98 -29.82 -13.41
N PRO A 254 -55.08 -29.19 -12.86
CA PRO A 254 -55.24 -27.85 -12.27
C PRO A 254 -56.12 -27.80 -10.96
N ALA A 255 -56.41 -26.56 -10.48
CA ALA A 255 -57.34 -26.10 -9.41
C ALA A 255 -56.72 -26.01 -8.00
N THR A 256 -56.94 -25.01 -7.13
CA THR A 256 -58.01 -24.00 -6.97
C THR A 256 -57.51 -22.87 -6.02
N SER A 257 -58.12 -21.69 -6.13
CA SER A 257 -58.22 -20.54 -5.20
C SER A 257 -57.69 -20.66 -3.75
N THR A 258 -56.98 -19.64 -3.24
CA THR A 258 -57.51 -18.57 -2.36
C THR A 258 -56.41 -17.57 -1.93
N GLU A 259 -56.90 -16.43 -1.44
CA GLU A 259 -56.36 -15.10 -1.23
C GLU A 259 -55.77 -14.91 0.18
N PHE A 260 -54.82 -13.96 0.36
CA PHE A 260 -54.72 -12.96 1.44
C PHE A 260 -53.33 -12.62 2.02
N ALA A 261 -53.11 -11.30 2.07
CA ALA A 261 -52.50 -10.50 3.13
C ALA A 261 -50.97 -10.48 3.37
N SER A 262 -50.40 -9.40 2.84
CA SER A 262 -49.36 -8.53 3.42
C SER A 262 -49.31 -8.48 4.95
N LYS A 263 -48.08 -8.45 5.51
CA LYS A 263 -47.77 -7.71 6.75
C LYS A 263 -46.30 -7.29 6.81
N THR A 264 -46.13 -5.97 6.81
CA THR A 264 -44.92 -5.18 7.01
C THR A 264 -44.39 -5.36 8.43
N ILE A 265 -43.08 -5.52 8.60
CA ILE A 265 -42.41 -5.53 9.92
C ILE A 265 -41.65 -4.21 10.07
N VAL A 266 -42.03 -3.43 11.09
CA VAL A 266 -41.39 -2.19 11.53
C VAL A 266 -40.54 -2.50 12.78
N PRO A 267 -39.31 -1.99 12.92
CA PRO A 267 -38.49 -2.20 14.11
C PRO A 267 -38.82 -1.20 15.24
N PRO A 268 -38.64 -1.57 16.53
CA PRO A 268 -38.87 -0.65 17.64
C PRO A 268 -37.64 0.22 17.95
N GLU A 269 -37.85 1.53 18.00
CA GLU A 269 -37.00 2.51 18.69
C GLU A 269 -37.32 2.53 20.19
N THR A 270 -36.30 2.69 21.05
CA THR A 270 -36.37 3.38 22.36
C THR A 270 -34.94 3.49 22.90
N LEU A 271 -34.36 4.71 22.88
CA LEU A 271 -34.37 5.71 23.96
C LEU A 271 -33.35 5.41 25.09
N TYR A 272 -32.18 6.08 25.01
CA TYR A 272 -31.52 6.65 26.19
C TYR A 272 -30.90 8.00 25.81
N ARG A 273 -31.47 9.07 26.38
CA ARG A 273 -30.96 10.44 26.38
C ARG A 273 -30.68 10.81 27.83
N LEU A 274 -29.62 11.60 28.05
CA LEU A 274 -29.38 12.64 29.08
C LEU A 274 -27.88 12.69 29.42
N PRO A 275 -27.31 13.83 29.89
CA PRO A 275 -27.54 15.21 29.50
C PRO A 275 -26.23 15.96 29.14
N SER A 276 -26.39 17.10 28.47
CA SER A 276 -25.36 18.08 28.15
C SER A 276 -24.81 18.79 29.40
N LYS A 277 -23.48 18.97 29.46
CA LYS A 277 -22.82 20.01 30.26
C LYS A 277 -21.92 20.86 29.38
N GLU A 278 -22.09 22.17 29.49
CA GLU A 278 -21.34 23.20 28.79
C GLU A 278 -19.94 23.41 29.38
N LYS A 279 -19.01 23.68 28.45
CA LYS A 279 -17.89 24.65 28.45
C LYS A 279 -17.05 24.86 29.70
N GLU A 280 -15.77 24.49 29.57
CA GLU A 280 -14.64 25.36 29.93
C GLU A 280 -13.56 25.30 28.84
N THR A 281 -13.19 26.46 28.30
CA THR A 281 -11.96 26.69 27.52
C THR A 281 -10.79 26.94 28.45
N PRO A 282 -9.56 26.52 28.11
CA PRO A 282 -8.55 27.55 27.90
C PRO A 282 -7.49 27.27 26.82
N VAL A 283 -7.19 28.37 26.11
CA VAL A 283 -5.85 28.92 25.79
C VAL A 283 -4.91 28.12 24.87
N ASP A 284 -4.82 28.72 23.68
CA ASP A 284 -3.76 28.72 22.68
C ASP A 284 -2.32 28.52 23.19
N ARG A 285 -1.65 27.50 22.65
CA ARG A 285 -0.19 27.46 22.50
C ARG A 285 0.16 26.81 21.17
N GLN A 286 0.39 27.65 20.17
CA GLN A 286 1.21 27.35 19.00
C GLN A 286 2.58 26.80 19.44
N ILE A 287 2.94 25.63 18.91
CA ILE A 287 4.34 25.19 18.78
C ILE A 287 4.51 24.68 17.35
N PRO A 288 5.48 25.21 16.57
CA PRO A 288 5.64 24.89 15.16
C PRO A 288 6.28 23.51 14.98
N MET A 289 5.72 22.69 14.08
CA MET A 289 6.33 21.44 13.63
C MET A 289 7.17 21.68 12.38
N TRP A 290 8.44 21.28 12.44
CA TRP A 290 9.27 20.92 11.28
C TRP A 290 9.55 19.43 11.33
#